data_AF-A0A929QHJ4-F1
#
_entry.id   AF-A0A929QHJ4-F1
#
_cell.length_a   1.000
_cell.length_b   1.000
_cell.length_c   1.000
_cell.angle_alpha   90.00
_cell.angle_beta   90.00
_cell.angle_gamma   90.00
#
_symmetry.space_group_name_H-M   'P 1'
#
loop_
_entity.id
_entity.type
_entity.pdbx_description
1 polymer ?
#
loop_
_entity_poly.entity_id
_entity_poly.type
_entity_poly.pdbx_seq_one_letter_code
_entity_poly.pdbx_strand_id
1 'polypeptide(L)'
;MEKYLINVVGEYVFFGYRQHCFEDLFKRKNIKTIVFCQIGEKKEVKEKGYEIRKYKDFEDLKRQLFEIGKQKIFYINTFDEKLILEVNILKKELGFAFTEKFEIFRNKDLQRKYLFEKFPETTVRFQEIDLEKNEKIIIDFPCMIKPTSSAQSSGVAFLKDFEDFLKYKKNYKNLKKSLKDRGYEKNKFILEEFIDGE
;
A
#
# COMPACT_ATOMS: atom_id res chain seq x y z
N MET A 1 27.23 -16.28 10.38
CA MET A 1 26.47 -16.42 9.13
C MET A 1 25.95 -15.04 8.75
N GLU A 2 26.16 -14.60 7.50
CA GLU A 2 25.66 -13.30 7.03
C GLU A 2 24.13 -13.32 6.96
N LYS A 3 23.49 -12.27 7.50
CA LYS A 3 22.04 -12.11 7.51
C LYS A 3 21.62 -10.86 6.75
N TYR A 4 20.49 -10.94 6.05
CA TYR A 4 19.96 -9.88 5.20
C TYR A 4 18.58 -9.40 5.64
N LEU A 5 18.43 -8.09 5.82
CA LEU A 5 17.14 -7.41 5.67
C LEU A 5 16.90 -7.23 4.17
N ILE A 6 15.74 -7.64 3.69
CA ILE A 6 15.31 -7.40 2.30
C ILE A 6 14.33 -6.23 2.34
N ASN A 7 14.56 -5.19 1.56
CA ASN A 7 13.62 -4.07 1.42
C ASN A 7 13.20 -3.90 -0.04
N VAL A 8 11.92 -4.02 -0.33
CA VAL A 8 11.35 -3.95 -1.68
C VAL A 8 10.74 -2.58 -1.91
N VAL A 9 11.05 -1.90 -3.01
CA VAL A 9 10.54 -0.57 -3.35
C VAL A 9 10.21 -0.45 -4.84
N GLY A 10 9.19 0.33 -5.19
CA GLY A 10 8.84 0.58 -6.59
C GLY A 10 9.86 1.50 -7.26
N GLU A 11 10.25 2.56 -6.56
CA GLU A 11 11.17 3.59 -7.05
C GLU A 11 12.25 3.95 -6.03
N TYR A 12 13.39 4.42 -6.56
CA TYR A 12 14.60 4.73 -5.81
C TYR A 12 14.52 6.01 -4.94
N VAL A 13 13.48 6.82 -5.09
CA VAL A 13 13.40 8.22 -4.61
C VAL A 13 13.68 8.38 -3.10
N PHE A 14 13.54 7.32 -2.30
CA PHE A 14 13.63 7.37 -0.84
C PHE A 14 14.97 6.92 -0.22
N PHE A 15 16.03 6.74 -1.00
CA PHE A 15 17.26 6.11 -0.49
C PHE A 15 18.07 7.00 0.47
N GLY A 16 18.18 8.31 0.20
CA GLY A 16 19.08 9.20 0.95
C GLY A 16 18.78 9.27 2.46
N TYR A 17 17.51 9.41 2.84
CA TYR A 17 17.13 9.44 4.26
C TYR A 17 17.24 8.05 4.94
N ARG A 18 16.98 6.98 4.19
CA ARG A 18 16.89 5.61 4.74
C ARG A 18 18.23 4.90 4.82
N GLN A 19 19.24 5.38 4.09
CA GLN A 19 20.60 4.82 4.09
C GLN A 19 21.18 4.73 5.51
N HIS A 20 21.01 5.79 6.32
CA HIS A 20 21.48 5.79 7.70
C HIS A 20 20.84 4.66 8.54
N CYS A 21 19.58 4.31 8.29
CA CYS A 21 18.92 3.19 8.97
C CYS A 21 19.58 1.84 8.63
N PHE A 22 19.96 1.64 7.37
CA PHE A 22 20.63 0.41 6.93
C PHE A 22 22.05 0.30 7.47
N GLU A 23 22.79 1.42 7.49
CA GLU A 23 24.11 1.49 8.09
C GLU A 23 24.07 1.24 9.59
N ASP A 24 23.11 1.83 10.31
CA ASP A 24 22.94 1.64 11.75
C ASP A 24 22.60 0.17 12.07
N LEU A 25 21.68 -0.43 11.31
CA LEU A 25 21.35 -1.85 11.42
C LEU A 25 22.58 -2.74 11.21
N PHE A 26 23.40 -2.44 10.20
CA PHE A 26 24.64 -3.16 9.97
C PHE A 26 25.64 -2.97 11.11
N LYS A 27 25.89 -1.73 11.54
CA LYS A 27 26.85 -1.42 12.63
C LYS A 27 26.46 -2.07 13.95
N ARG A 28 25.17 -2.07 14.30
CA ARG A 28 24.69 -2.57 15.60
C ARG A 28 24.39 -4.06 15.63
N LYS A 29 23.96 -4.64 14.51
CA LYS A 29 23.44 -6.03 14.46
C LYS A 29 24.16 -6.92 13.45
N ASN A 30 25.09 -6.37 12.67
CA ASN A 30 25.77 -7.07 11.58
C ASN A 30 24.79 -7.70 10.56
N ILE A 31 23.64 -7.03 10.36
CA ILE A 31 22.63 -7.40 9.36
C ILE A 31 22.81 -6.45 8.18
N LYS A 32 23.07 -6.99 6.99
CA LYS A 32 23.15 -6.19 5.77
C LYS A 32 21.75 -5.98 5.18
N THR A 33 21.56 -4.92 4.40
CA THR A 33 20.29 -4.69 3.70
C THR A 33 20.45 -4.90 2.20
N ILE A 34 19.58 -5.70 1.58
CA ILE A 34 19.44 -5.77 0.12
C ILE A 34 18.19 -4.98 -0.24
N VAL A 35 18.35 -3.90 -1.00
CA VAL A 35 17.23 -3.09 -1.49
C VAL A 35 16.92 -3.47 -2.93
N PHE A 36 15.75 -4.08 -3.13
CA PHE A 36 15.22 -4.45 -4.43
C PHE A 36 14.38 -3.30 -4.99
N CYS A 37 14.72 -2.81 -6.19
CA CYS A 37 14.04 -1.70 -6.85
C CYS A 37 13.47 -2.12 -8.21
N GLN A 38 12.19 -1.79 -8.48
CA GLN A 38 11.52 -2.16 -9.73
C GLN A 38 11.90 -1.27 -10.92
N ILE A 39 12.03 0.04 -10.69
CA ILE A 39 12.30 1.06 -11.73
C ILE A 39 13.46 1.98 -11.29
N GLY A 40 14.38 2.30 -12.20
CA GLY A 40 15.30 3.44 -12.06
C GLY A 40 16.75 3.21 -12.51
N GLU A 41 17.30 4.20 -13.22
CA GLU A 41 18.54 4.22 -14.01
C GLU A 41 19.87 4.00 -13.26
N LYS A 42 19.86 3.82 -11.93
CA LYS A 42 21.11 3.63 -11.19
C LYS A 42 21.71 2.23 -11.41
N LYS A 43 23.05 2.20 -11.49
CA LYS A 43 23.83 0.96 -11.43
C LYS A 43 23.62 0.31 -10.07
N GLU A 44 23.74 -1.02 -10.01
CA GLU A 44 23.84 -1.73 -8.74
C GLU A 44 24.94 -1.09 -7.89
N VAL A 45 24.62 -0.74 -6.66
CA VAL A 45 25.56 -0.16 -5.70
C VAL A 45 25.78 -1.17 -4.60
N LYS A 46 27.04 -1.33 -4.21
CA LYS A 46 27.43 -2.17 -3.09
C LYS A 46 28.27 -1.35 -2.12
N GLU A 47 27.71 -1.06 -0.97
CA GLU A 47 28.36 -0.33 0.09
C GLU A 47 28.47 -1.18 1.36
N LYS A 48 29.23 -0.70 2.34
CA LYS A 48 29.41 -1.41 3.60
C LYS A 48 28.11 -1.36 4.40
N GLY A 49 27.32 -2.43 4.32
CA GLY A 49 26.09 -2.62 5.09
C GLY A 49 24.83 -2.70 4.24
N TYR A 50 24.89 -2.33 2.96
CA TYR A 50 23.77 -2.51 2.06
C TYR A 50 24.19 -2.68 0.59
N GLU A 51 23.30 -3.28 -0.19
CA GLU A 51 23.42 -3.38 -1.64
C GLU A 51 22.08 -3.09 -2.31
N ILE A 52 22.12 -2.61 -3.55
CA ILE A 52 20.94 -2.32 -4.35
C ILE A 52 20.90 -3.29 -5.53
N ARG A 53 19.77 -3.97 -5.69
CA ARG A 53 19.48 -4.89 -6.80
C ARG A 53 18.23 -4.44 -7.55
N LYS A 54 18.17 -4.78 -8.82
CA LYS A 54 16.97 -4.57 -9.65
C LYS A 54 16.11 -5.83 -9.65
N TYR A 55 14.80 -5.64 -9.75
CA TYR A 55 13.87 -6.73 -10.08
C TYR A 55 12.90 -6.27 -11.16
N LYS A 56 12.57 -7.15 -12.11
CA LYS A 56 11.65 -6.85 -13.22
C LYS A 56 10.20 -6.91 -12.78
N ASP A 57 9.88 -7.95 -12.03
CA ASP A 57 8.56 -8.30 -11.54
C ASP A 57 8.68 -9.15 -10.27
N PHE A 58 7.55 -9.50 -9.66
CA PHE A 58 7.53 -10.28 -8.43
C PHE A 58 8.06 -11.71 -8.59
N GLU A 59 8.01 -12.30 -9.79
CA GLU A 59 8.55 -13.63 -10.05
C GLU A 59 10.08 -13.61 -10.12
N ASP A 60 10.65 -12.60 -10.76
CA ASP A 60 12.09 -12.31 -10.72
C ASP A 60 12.56 -12.06 -9.28
N LEU A 61 11.82 -11.23 -8.51
CA LEU A 61 12.13 -10.99 -7.11
C LEU A 61 12.12 -12.30 -6.30
N LYS A 62 11.11 -13.14 -6.44
CA LYS A 62 11.04 -14.46 -5.78
C LYS A 62 12.26 -15.30 -6.11
N ARG A 63 12.62 -15.43 -7.39
CA ARG A 63 13.80 -16.18 -7.83
C ARG A 63 15.07 -15.68 -7.15
N GLN A 64 15.31 -14.38 -7.15
CA GLN A 64 16.50 -13.79 -6.52
C GLN A 64 16.52 -14.03 -4.99
N LEU A 65 15.37 -14.01 -4.32
CA LEU A 65 15.28 -14.35 -2.90
C LEU A 65 15.55 -15.83 -2.62
N PHE A 66 15.12 -16.73 -3.51
CA PHE A 66 15.48 -18.15 -3.42
C PHE A 66 16.99 -18.37 -3.55
N GLU A 67 17.65 -17.67 -4.48
CA GLU A 67 19.11 -17.73 -4.66
C GLU A 67 19.90 -17.23 -3.43
N ILE A 68 19.40 -16.19 -2.75
CA ILE A 68 19.99 -15.71 -1.48
C ILE A 68 19.92 -16.80 -0.40
N GLY A 69 18.81 -17.55 -0.37
CA GLY A 69 18.54 -18.61 0.59
C GLY A 69 17.81 -18.10 1.83
N LYS A 70 16.66 -18.72 2.13
CA LYS A 70 15.75 -18.35 3.22
C LYS A 70 16.44 -18.20 4.58
N GLN A 71 17.40 -19.08 4.89
CA GLN A 71 18.18 -19.08 6.13
C GLN A 71 19.06 -17.83 6.33
N LYS A 72 19.40 -17.14 5.25
CA LYS A 72 20.16 -15.88 5.31
C LYS A 72 19.24 -14.67 5.39
N ILE A 73 17.96 -14.79 5.08
CA ILE A 73 17.00 -13.69 5.11
C ILE A 73 16.47 -13.54 6.54
N PHE A 74 16.82 -12.43 7.17
CA PHE A 74 16.34 -12.06 8.51
C PHE A 74 14.89 -11.59 8.47
N TYR A 75 14.57 -10.70 7.53
CA TYR A 75 13.23 -10.13 7.39
C TYR A 75 13.06 -9.55 5.99
N ILE A 76 11.82 -9.52 5.50
CA ILE A 76 11.44 -8.84 4.26
C ILE A 76 10.57 -7.65 4.64
N ASN A 77 10.77 -6.50 4.03
CA ASN A 77 9.99 -5.30 4.30
C ASN A 77 9.73 -4.49 3.02
N THR A 78 8.78 -3.58 3.12
CA THR A 78 8.70 -2.42 2.24
C THR A 78 8.33 -1.20 3.06
N PHE A 79 8.81 -0.05 2.60
CA PHE A 79 8.40 1.25 3.10
C PHE A 79 7.56 2.01 2.06
N ASP A 80 7.16 1.34 0.99
CA ASP A 80 6.29 1.85 -0.05
C ASP A 80 4.88 1.31 0.22
N GLU A 81 3.96 2.22 0.56
CA GLU A 81 2.56 1.86 0.87
C GLU A 81 1.92 1.04 -0.26
N LYS A 82 2.31 1.31 -1.52
CA LYS A 82 1.76 0.62 -2.69
C LYS A 82 2.16 -0.84 -2.79
N LEU A 83 3.26 -1.25 -2.14
CA LEU A 83 3.79 -2.61 -2.21
C LEU A 83 3.49 -3.44 -0.95
N ILE A 84 2.82 -2.88 0.06
CA ILE A 84 2.57 -3.58 1.33
C ILE A 84 1.78 -4.87 1.09
N LEU A 85 0.80 -4.85 0.19
CA LEU A 85 -0.04 -6.01 -0.12
C LEU A 85 0.81 -7.11 -0.76
N GLU A 86 1.53 -6.78 -1.82
CA GLU A 86 2.34 -7.70 -2.62
C GLU A 86 3.51 -8.26 -1.81
N VAL A 87 4.12 -7.45 -0.94
CA VAL A 87 5.20 -7.92 -0.05
C VAL A 87 4.68 -8.87 1.02
N ASN A 88 3.45 -8.69 1.52
CA ASN A 88 2.86 -9.68 2.43
C ASN A 88 2.49 -10.97 1.72
N ILE A 89 1.99 -10.91 0.47
CA ILE A 89 1.79 -12.10 -0.37
C ILE A 89 3.11 -12.84 -0.58
N LEU A 90 4.17 -12.12 -0.96
CA LEU A 90 5.52 -12.67 -1.13
C LEU A 90 6.02 -13.37 0.14
N LYS A 91 5.88 -12.72 1.31
CA LYS A 91 6.26 -13.32 2.60
C LYS A 91 5.49 -14.61 2.86
N LYS A 92 4.17 -14.61 2.64
CA LYS A 92 3.29 -15.77 2.84
C LYS A 92 3.71 -16.94 1.95
N GLU A 93 3.93 -16.70 0.66
CA GLU A 93 4.36 -17.73 -0.30
C GLU A 93 5.74 -18.30 0.00
N LEU A 94 6.67 -17.47 0.47
CA LEU A 94 8.02 -17.90 0.85
C LEU A 94 8.09 -18.45 2.29
N GLY A 95 6.98 -18.44 3.02
CA GLY A 95 6.87 -18.92 4.41
C GLY A 95 7.69 -18.10 5.41
N PHE A 96 7.77 -16.79 5.22
CA PHE A 96 8.26 -15.84 6.24
C PHE A 96 7.11 -15.35 7.12
N ALA A 97 7.44 -14.71 8.24
CA ALA A 97 6.45 -13.99 9.03
C ALA A 97 5.81 -12.86 8.19
N PHE A 98 4.49 -12.83 8.15
CA PHE A 98 3.68 -11.83 7.45
C PHE A 98 2.60 -11.28 8.39
N THR A 99 2.04 -10.12 8.05
CA THR A 99 0.94 -9.52 8.83
C THR A 99 -0.34 -10.30 8.56
N GLU A 100 -1.03 -10.82 9.57
CA GLU A 100 -2.31 -11.48 9.35
C GLU A 100 -3.38 -10.51 8.81
N LYS A 101 -4.27 -11.02 7.95
CA LYS A 101 -5.36 -10.25 7.32
C LYS A 101 -4.87 -8.97 6.62
N PHE A 102 -3.66 -9.02 6.05
CA PHE A 102 -3.01 -7.87 5.44
C PHE A 102 -3.84 -7.22 4.31
N GLU A 103 -4.73 -8.00 3.68
CA GLU A 103 -5.66 -7.57 2.64
C GLU A 103 -6.66 -6.51 3.13
N ILE A 104 -7.01 -6.54 4.42
CA ILE A 104 -7.94 -5.60 5.05
C ILE A 104 -7.37 -4.18 5.07
N PHE A 105 -6.06 -4.03 5.30
CA PHE A 105 -5.45 -2.69 5.41
C PHE A 105 -5.46 -1.91 4.10
N ARG A 106 -5.51 -2.60 2.95
CA ARG A 106 -5.49 -1.96 1.64
C ARG A 106 -6.88 -1.58 1.14
N ASN A 107 -7.90 -2.33 1.54
CA ASN A 107 -9.26 -2.13 1.07
C ASN A 107 -10.11 -1.45 2.15
N LYS A 108 -10.50 -0.19 1.93
CA LYS A 108 -11.26 0.59 2.91
C LYS A 108 -12.64 0.00 3.22
N ASP A 109 -13.29 -0.66 2.26
CA ASP A 109 -14.57 -1.35 2.52
C ASP A 109 -14.35 -2.55 3.47
N LEU A 110 -13.35 -3.39 3.19
CA LEU A 110 -12.99 -4.50 4.09
C LEU A 110 -12.57 -3.99 5.47
N GLN A 111 -11.82 -2.88 5.52
CA GLN A 111 -11.42 -2.24 6.75
C GLN A 111 -12.62 -1.77 7.56
N ARG A 112 -13.59 -1.09 6.92
CA ARG A 112 -14.79 -0.60 7.59
C ARG A 112 -15.69 -1.75 8.05
N LYS A 113 -15.88 -2.79 7.23
CA LYS A 113 -16.61 -4.01 7.63
C LYS A 113 -15.97 -4.67 8.85
N TYR A 114 -14.65 -4.81 8.85
CA TYR A 114 -13.91 -5.39 9.98
C TYR A 114 -14.04 -4.54 11.24
N LEU A 115 -13.87 -3.22 11.13
CA LEU A 115 -13.99 -2.31 12.27
C LEU A 115 -15.43 -2.27 12.81
N PHE A 116 -16.43 -2.24 11.94
CA PHE A 116 -17.84 -2.25 12.35
C PHE A 116 -18.22 -3.54 13.08
N GLU A 117 -17.65 -4.68 12.68
CA GLU A 117 -17.86 -5.96 13.36
C GLU A 117 -17.17 -6.01 14.74
N LYS A 118 -15.98 -5.43 14.88
CA LYS A 118 -15.16 -5.54 16.10
C LYS A 118 -15.30 -4.39 17.09
N PHE A 119 -15.58 -3.20 16.59
CA PHE A 119 -15.63 -1.93 17.31
C PHE A 119 -16.78 -1.05 16.77
N PRO A 120 -18.03 -1.54 16.80
CA PRO A 120 -19.18 -0.83 16.24
C PRO A 120 -19.37 0.57 16.83
N GLU A 121 -19.04 0.76 18.11
CA GLU A 121 -19.23 2.00 18.86
C GLU A 121 -18.29 3.15 18.42
N THR A 122 -17.18 2.83 17.77
CA THR A 122 -16.20 3.83 17.28
C THR A 122 -16.14 3.92 15.76
N THR A 123 -16.86 3.04 15.05
CA THR A 123 -16.81 2.97 13.59
C THR A 123 -17.92 3.83 12.98
N VAL A 124 -17.53 4.81 12.16
CA VAL A 124 -18.49 5.63 11.40
C VAL A 124 -19.37 4.81 10.47
N ARG A 125 -20.61 5.25 10.26
CA ARG A 125 -21.47 4.67 9.24
C ARG A 125 -20.82 4.85 7.87
N PHE A 126 -20.94 3.81 7.05
CA PHE A 126 -20.38 3.80 5.71
C PHE A 126 -21.25 3.00 4.76
N GLN A 127 -21.08 3.27 3.47
CA GLN A 127 -21.77 2.59 2.37
C GLN A 127 -20.77 2.36 1.24
N GLU A 128 -20.62 1.11 0.80
CA GLU A 128 -19.95 0.81 -0.48
C GLU A 128 -20.86 1.26 -1.63
N ILE A 129 -20.29 1.97 -2.61
CA ILE A 129 -21.01 2.44 -3.78
C ILE A 129 -20.28 2.14 -5.10
N ASP A 130 -21.06 1.86 -6.13
CA ASP A 130 -20.60 1.77 -7.52
C ASP A 130 -21.05 2.99 -8.31
N LEU A 131 -20.10 3.86 -8.68
CA LEU A 131 -20.39 5.09 -9.42
C LEU A 131 -20.87 4.84 -10.85
N GLU A 132 -20.77 3.62 -11.38
CA GLU A 132 -21.34 3.26 -12.68
C GLU A 132 -22.84 2.91 -12.57
N LYS A 133 -23.34 2.70 -11.35
CA LYS A 133 -24.72 2.35 -11.08
C LYS A 133 -25.49 3.54 -10.50
N ASN A 134 -26.81 3.46 -10.57
CA ASN A 134 -27.70 4.39 -9.87
C ASN A 134 -28.09 3.75 -8.54
N GLU A 135 -27.31 4.04 -7.52
CA GLU A 135 -27.52 3.53 -6.17
C GLU A 135 -28.12 4.63 -5.28
N LYS A 136 -29.02 4.24 -4.37
CA LYS A 136 -29.56 5.15 -3.37
C LYS A 136 -28.48 5.43 -2.33
N ILE A 137 -28.18 6.71 -2.09
CA ILE A 137 -27.30 7.12 -1.00
C ILE A 137 -28.09 7.05 0.31
N ILE A 138 -27.55 6.35 1.30
CA ILE A 138 -28.12 6.21 2.65
C ILE A 138 -27.25 6.86 3.73
N ILE A 139 -26.10 7.43 3.36
CA ILE A 139 -25.21 8.19 4.24
C ILE A 139 -25.63 9.65 4.25
N ASP A 140 -25.74 10.23 5.43
CA ASP A 140 -26.07 11.64 5.61
C ASP A 140 -24.89 12.54 5.21
N PHE A 141 -25.19 13.73 4.70
CA PHE A 141 -24.19 14.75 4.40
C PHE A 141 -23.97 15.67 5.64
N PRO A 142 -22.76 16.23 5.83
CA PRO A 142 -21.58 16.07 4.98
C PRO A 142 -20.93 14.69 5.12
N CYS A 143 -20.36 14.19 4.02
CA CYS A 143 -19.72 12.88 3.99
C CYS A 143 -18.43 12.90 3.17
N MET A 144 -17.64 11.84 3.29
CA MET A 144 -16.42 11.64 2.51
C MET A 144 -16.63 10.53 1.48
N ILE A 145 -16.27 10.80 0.22
CA ILE A 145 -16.14 9.76 -0.80
C ILE A 145 -14.69 9.36 -0.98
N LYS A 146 -14.41 8.06 -0.99
CA LYS A 146 -13.05 7.52 -1.10
C LYS A 146 -13.03 6.28 -2.01
N PRO A 147 -12.04 6.13 -2.92
CA PRO A 147 -11.85 4.86 -3.59
C PRO A 147 -11.43 3.78 -2.59
N THR A 148 -12.00 2.59 -2.73
CA THR A 148 -11.74 1.45 -1.83
C THR A 148 -10.27 1.05 -1.80
N SER A 149 -9.57 1.13 -2.93
CA SER A 149 -8.22 0.57 -3.14
C SER A 149 -7.11 1.60 -3.38
N SER A 150 -7.41 2.91 -3.35
CA SER A 150 -6.40 3.98 -3.59
C SER A 150 -5.55 4.32 -2.37
N ALA A 151 -4.31 4.76 -2.60
CA ALA A 151 -3.39 5.30 -1.58
C ALA A 151 -3.33 6.84 -1.64
N GLN A 152 -2.66 7.46 -0.66
CA GLN A 152 -2.17 8.85 -0.73
C GLN A 152 -3.28 9.88 -1.05
N SER A 153 -4.46 9.71 -0.44
CA SER A 153 -5.63 10.59 -0.63
C SER A 153 -6.10 10.73 -2.10
N SER A 154 -5.66 9.86 -3.00
CA SER A 154 -6.04 9.92 -4.42
C SER A 154 -7.52 9.62 -4.58
N GLY A 155 -8.27 10.57 -5.16
CA GLY A 155 -9.71 10.46 -5.37
C GLY A 155 -10.55 10.65 -4.11
N VAL A 156 -9.96 11.05 -2.98
CA VAL A 156 -10.74 11.38 -1.79
C VAL A 156 -11.37 12.76 -1.96
N ALA A 157 -12.66 12.90 -1.64
CA ALA A 157 -13.34 14.20 -1.66
C ALA A 157 -14.33 14.33 -0.49
N PHE A 158 -14.44 15.56 0.01
CA PHE A 158 -15.48 15.98 0.95
C PHE A 158 -16.70 16.42 0.15
N LEU A 159 -17.87 15.91 0.52
CA LEU A 159 -19.15 16.20 -0.13
C LEU A 159 -20.04 16.91 0.89
N LYS A 160 -20.38 18.17 0.62
CA LYS A 160 -21.24 18.96 1.51
C LYS A 160 -22.71 18.58 1.38
N ASP A 161 -23.09 18.14 0.18
CA ASP A 161 -24.46 17.85 -0.20
C ASP A 161 -24.51 16.87 -1.39
N PHE A 162 -25.73 16.57 -1.83
CA PHE A 162 -25.98 15.68 -2.95
C PHE A 162 -25.50 16.25 -4.30
N GLU A 163 -25.44 17.57 -4.46
CA GLU A 163 -24.94 18.17 -5.70
C GLU A 163 -23.45 17.92 -5.87
N ASP A 164 -22.68 17.99 -4.78
CA ASP A 164 -21.26 17.65 -4.77
C ASP A 164 -21.04 16.18 -5.18
N PHE A 165 -21.90 15.27 -4.72
CA PHE A 165 -21.87 13.88 -5.18
C PHE A 165 -22.09 13.78 -6.70
N LEU A 166 -23.08 14.47 -7.25
CA LEU A 166 -23.34 14.46 -8.69
C LEU A 166 -22.18 15.05 -9.50
N LYS A 167 -21.56 16.14 -9.02
CA LYS A 167 -20.35 16.73 -9.63
C LYS A 167 -19.20 15.73 -9.62
N TYR A 168 -18.98 15.03 -8.49
CA TYR A 168 -17.97 13.99 -8.38
C TYR A 168 -18.23 12.84 -9.37
N LYS A 169 -19.46 12.32 -9.43
CA LYS A 169 -19.88 11.25 -10.35
C LYS A 169 -19.69 11.66 -11.82
N LYS A 170 -19.99 12.91 -12.18
CA LYS A 170 -19.78 13.42 -13.55
C LYS A 170 -18.29 13.38 -13.95
N ASN A 171 -17.39 13.65 -13.00
CA ASN A 171 -15.94 13.63 -13.21
C ASN A 171 -15.32 12.22 -13.11
N TYR A 172 -16.12 11.19 -12.79
CA TYR A 172 -15.65 9.83 -12.53
C TYR A 172 -14.82 9.25 -13.69
N LYS A 173 -15.16 9.51 -14.97
CA LYS A 173 -14.38 8.99 -16.11
C LYS A 173 -12.92 9.45 -16.08
N ASN A 174 -12.69 10.72 -15.76
CA ASN A 174 -11.34 11.29 -15.66
C ASN A 174 -10.62 10.74 -14.43
N LEU A 175 -11.32 10.61 -13.31
CA LEU A 175 -10.78 10.01 -12.10
C LEU A 175 -10.39 8.54 -12.31
N LYS A 176 -11.25 7.74 -12.95
CA LYS A 176 -11.01 6.32 -13.29
C LYS A 176 -9.74 6.16 -14.11
N LYS A 177 -9.52 7.02 -15.10
CA LYS A 177 -8.29 7.05 -15.89
C LYS A 177 -7.08 7.36 -15.00
N SER A 178 -7.15 8.43 -14.21
CA SER A 178 -6.05 8.82 -13.32
C SER A 178 -5.71 7.77 -12.25
N LEU A 179 -6.72 7.10 -11.69
CA LEU A 179 -6.54 6.00 -10.73
C LEU A 179 -5.88 4.79 -11.39
N LYS A 180 -6.31 4.42 -12.61
CA LYS A 180 -5.70 3.35 -13.39
C LYS A 180 -4.24 3.65 -13.72
N ASP A 181 -3.93 4.87 -14.14
CA ASP A 181 -2.56 5.32 -14.45
C ASP A 181 -1.65 5.25 -13.20
N ARG A 182 -2.22 5.25 -11.99
CA ARG A 182 -1.51 5.09 -10.71
C ARG A 182 -1.48 3.64 -10.20
N GLY A 183 -2.01 2.69 -10.96
CA GLY A 183 -2.06 1.26 -10.62
C GLY A 183 -3.28 0.83 -9.80
N TYR A 184 -4.38 1.60 -9.79
CA TYR A 184 -5.62 1.25 -9.09
C TYR A 184 -6.69 0.79 -10.09
N GLU A 185 -7.03 -0.50 -10.08
CA GLU A 185 -7.88 -1.11 -11.12
C GLU A 185 -9.34 -1.37 -10.69
N LYS A 186 -9.61 -1.53 -9.39
CA LYS A 186 -10.95 -1.82 -8.85
C LYS A 186 -11.56 -0.56 -8.24
N ASN A 187 -12.38 0.15 -9.02
CA ASN A 187 -12.92 1.45 -8.65
C ASN A 187 -14.32 1.36 -8.03
N LYS A 188 -14.46 0.54 -6.99
CA LYS A 188 -15.54 0.73 -6.04
C LYS A 188 -15.16 1.85 -5.07
N PHE A 189 -16.15 2.56 -4.56
CA PHE A 189 -15.96 3.66 -3.61
C PHE A 189 -16.68 3.34 -2.31
N ILE A 190 -16.28 4.04 -1.25
CA ILE A 190 -17.07 4.15 -0.04
C ILE A 190 -17.53 5.59 0.12
N LEU A 191 -18.74 5.75 0.63
CA LEU A 191 -19.20 6.95 1.33
C LEU A 191 -19.10 6.65 2.81
N GLU A 192 -18.55 7.57 3.60
CA GLU A 192 -18.53 7.47 5.06
C GLU A 192 -18.86 8.80 5.69
N GLU A 193 -19.44 8.78 6.89
CA GLU A 193 -19.71 9.99 7.66
C GLU A 193 -18.43 10.81 7.82
N PHE A 194 -18.57 12.13 7.65
CA PHE A 194 -17.48 13.04 7.94
C PHE A 194 -17.30 13.15 9.46
N ILE A 195 -16.07 12.90 9.94
CA ILE A 195 -15.69 13.15 11.32
C ILE A 195 -15.10 14.55 11.37
N ASP A 196 -15.84 15.48 11.96
CA ASP A 196 -15.35 16.82 12.28
C ASP A 196 -14.62 16.76 13.63
N GLY A 197 -13.31 16.98 13.61
CA GLY A 197 -12.45 16.85 14.79
C GLY A 197 -11.38 17.95 14.81
N GLU A 198 -10.76 18.15 15.97
CA GLU A 198 -9.69 19.12 16.20
C GLU A 198 -8.38 18.80 15.46
#